data_AF-A0A2A9MII1-F1
#
_entry.id   AF-A0A2A9MII1-F1
#
_cell.length_a   1.000
_cell.length_b   1.000
_cell.length_c   1.000
_cell.angle_alpha   90.00
_cell.angle_beta   90.00
_cell.angle_gamma   90.00
#
_symmetry.space_group_name_H-M   'P 1'
#
loop_
_entity.id
_entity.type
_entity.pdbx_description
1 polymer ?
#
loop_
_entity_poly.entity_id
_entity_poly.type
_entity_poly.pdbx_seq_one_letter_code
_entity_poly.pdbx_strand_id
1 'polypeptide(L)'
;MLSPARGRLVSSRAALAARFLSSAAVSPAGASSATAASAAMAEAAVATEKEVGLKEPRVRTFSIYRYNPETDKRPYLQKYQLDVSTCGPMILDALIAIKDRQDPTLVFRRSCREGICGSCAMNVDGKNCLACLTPIERSDRENEAMRLMPGQDIKHDRHEEEIVSRVTDKINQAVFREKNPPVEILPLPHMMVLRDLVPDMTNFYAQYRSVEPWLKRKTAKKDPNVEYLQSIEDRKKLDGMYECILCACCSTSCPSYWWNPQAYLGPAVLMQAFRWIADSRDEFTAERLAAINDTMKLYRCHGIMNCTVSCPKGLNPAGAIQKMKDQVEAQFSPEWKALQARQALEKSQKLAKDLGL
;
A
#
# COMPACT_ATOMS: atom_id res chain seq x y z
N MET A 1 59.70 -14.26 -35.79
CA MET A 1 59.40 -14.24 -37.22
C MET A 1 57.91 -13.98 -37.43
N LEU A 2 57.61 -12.87 -38.11
CA LEU A 2 56.43 -12.54 -38.95
C LEU A 2 54.98 -12.61 -38.39
N SER A 3 54.56 -11.45 -37.86
CA SER A 3 53.38 -10.58 -38.14
C SER A 3 51.92 -11.11 -38.38
N PRO A 4 50.91 -10.42 -37.80
CA PRO A 4 49.48 -10.48 -38.13
C PRO A 4 48.98 -9.26 -38.97
N ALA A 5 47.76 -9.32 -39.53
CA ALA A 5 47.03 -8.20 -40.16
C ALA A 5 45.61 -8.11 -39.56
N ARG A 6 45.19 -7.04 -38.85
CA ARG A 6 44.81 -5.64 -39.20
C ARG A 6 43.36 -5.46 -39.69
N GLY A 7 42.56 -4.78 -38.86
CA GLY A 7 41.35 -4.02 -39.21
C GLY A 7 41.21 -2.84 -38.24
N ARG A 8 41.14 -1.60 -38.76
CA ARG A 8 41.40 -0.32 -38.07
C ARG A 8 40.19 0.28 -37.34
N LEU A 9 40.48 0.89 -36.18
CA LEU A 9 39.72 1.95 -35.50
C LEU A 9 40.12 3.32 -36.04
N VAL A 10 39.17 4.26 -36.15
CA VAL A 10 39.45 5.71 -36.05
C VAL A 10 38.30 6.41 -35.32
N SER A 11 38.69 7.24 -34.34
CA SER A 11 37.91 8.14 -33.50
C SER A 11 38.05 9.57 -34.03
N SER A 12 37.10 10.47 -33.76
CA SER A 12 37.42 11.87 -33.44
C SER A 12 36.24 12.66 -32.84
N ARG A 13 36.58 13.49 -31.86
CA ARG A 13 35.76 14.46 -31.09
C ARG A 13 35.67 15.84 -31.77
N ALA A 14 34.76 16.66 -31.22
CA ALA A 14 34.76 18.14 -31.07
C ALA A 14 34.39 18.98 -32.31
N ALA A 15 33.93 20.24 -32.25
CA ALA A 15 33.20 21.13 -31.32
C ALA A 15 33.08 22.51 -32.06
N LEU A 16 32.08 23.32 -31.71
CA LEU A 16 32.01 24.81 -31.75
C LEU A 16 31.82 25.63 -33.07
N ALA A 17 30.68 26.35 -33.10
CA ALA A 17 30.46 27.83 -33.22
C ALA A 17 30.75 28.68 -34.51
N ALA A 18 29.65 29.26 -35.02
CA ALA A 18 29.30 30.70 -35.16
C ALA A 18 29.72 31.62 -36.35
N ARG A 19 28.77 32.54 -36.67
CA ARG A 19 28.78 33.88 -37.34
C ARG A 19 28.46 33.95 -38.87
N PHE A 20 27.32 34.55 -39.30
CA PHE A 20 27.00 36.00 -39.62
C PHE A 20 27.68 36.48 -40.95
N LEU A 21 27.11 37.18 -41.96
CA LEU A 21 26.06 38.22 -42.15
C LEU A 21 25.60 38.37 -43.65
N SER A 22 24.36 38.84 -43.86
CA SER A 22 23.80 39.91 -44.74
C SER A 22 24.18 40.11 -46.25
N SER A 23 23.17 40.29 -47.12
CA SER A 23 22.88 41.57 -47.84
C SER A 23 21.50 41.63 -48.54
N ALA A 24 20.87 42.82 -48.53
CA ALA A 24 19.61 43.25 -49.19
C ALA A 24 19.72 43.32 -50.73
N ALA A 25 18.75 43.68 -51.60
CA ALA A 25 17.43 44.37 -51.60
C ALA A 25 16.67 43.94 -52.89
N VAL A 26 15.35 44.11 -53.09
CA VAL A 26 14.63 45.29 -53.61
C VAL A 26 13.13 44.91 -53.77
N SER A 27 12.21 45.84 -53.46
CA SER A 27 10.75 45.83 -53.72
C SER A 27 10.39 46.90 -54.78
N PRO A 28 9.12 47.16 -55.16
CA PRO A 28 7.96 46.31 -55.47
C PRO A 28 7.21 46.75 -56.77
N ALA A 29 6.24 45.97 -57.27
CA ALA A 29 4.99 46.48 -57.89
C ALA A 29 4.02 45.34 -58.24
N GLY A 30 2.74 45.48 -57.84
CA GLY A 30 1.61 44.73 -58.41
C GLY A 30 0.68 44.06 -57.40
N ALA A 31 -0.38 44.77 -57.00
CA ALA A 31 -1.52 44.33 -56.19
C ALA A 31 -2.23 43.08 -56.80
N SER A 32 -2.99 42.23 -56.10
CA SER A 32 -4.14 42.51 -55.23
C SER A 32 -4.71 41.16 -54.72
N SER A 33 -5.42 41.22 -53.59
CA SER A 33 -6.38 40.24 -53.03
C SER A 33 -5.85 38.91 -52.46
N ALA A 34 -5.39 38.94 -51.20
CA ALA A 34 -5.40 37.76 -50.32
C ALA A 34 -5.43 38.08 -48.80
N THR A 35 -5.79 39.30 -48.37
CA THR A 35 -5.65 39.72 -46.97
C THR A 35 -6.94 39.70 -46.12
N ALA A 36 -8.06 39.22 -46.65
CA ALA A 36 -9.29 39.07 -45.84
C ALA A 36 -9.44 37.69 -45.18
N ALA A 37 -8.78 36.65 -45.69
CA ALA A 37 -8.95 35.28 -45.18
C ALA A 37 -8.06 34.95 -43.96
N SER A 38 -6.97 35.71 -43.74
CA SER A 38 -6.02 35.47 -42.64
C SER A 38 -6.43 36.12 -41.31
N ALA A 39 -7.24 37.17 -41.33
CA ALA A 39 -7.70 37.85 -40.12
C ALA A 39 -8.90 37.11 -39.47
N ALA A 40 -9.80 36.56 -40.30
CA ALA A 40 -10.94 35.78 -39.82
C ALA A 40 -10.53 34.46 -39.13
N MET A 41 -9.38 33.87 -39.50
CA MET A 41 -8.87 32.65 -38.84
C MET A 41 -8.09 32.93 -37.55
N ALA A 42 -7.63 34.17 -37.34
CA ALA A 42 -7.00 34.59 -36.08
C ALA A 42 -8.04 35.00 -35.03
N GLU A 43 -9.17 35.59 -35.44
CA GLU A 43 -10.29 35.91 -34.53
C GLU A 43 -11.20 34.71 -34.23
N ALA A 44 -11.26 33.69 -35.11
CA ALA A 44 -12.02 32.46 -34.85
C ALA A 44 -11.29 31.46 -33.92
N ALA A 45 -9.99 31.67 -33.64
CA ALA A 45 -9.22 30.82 -32.73
C ALA A 45 -9.31 31.25 -31.25
N VAL A 46 -9.99 32.36 -30.94
CA VAL A 46 -10.15 32.88 -29.57
C VAL A 46 -11.50 32.47 -28.94
N ALA A 47 -12.37 31.79 -29.67
CA ALA A 47 -13.68 31.37 -29.18
C ALA A 47 -13.88 29.86 -29.31
N THR A 48 -13.26 29.08 -28.43
CA THR A 48 -13.80 27.81 -27.88
C THR A 48 -12.88 27.29 -26.76
N GLU A 49 -12.53 28.17 -25.81
CA GLU A 49 -12.34 27.66 -24.45
C GLU A 49 -13.72 27.24 -23.96
N LYS A 50 -13.97 25.94 -24.07
CA LYS A 50 -15.17 25.30 -23.53
C LYS A 50 -15.22 25.68 -22.06
N GLU A 51 -16.18 26.52 -21.67
CA GLU A 51 -16.52 26.76 -20.27
C GLU A 51 -16.76 25.40 -19.60
N VAL A 52 -15.74 24.91 -18.92
CA VAL A 52 -15.90 23.85 -17.93
C VAL A 52 -16.68 24.54 -16.84
N GLY A 53 -18.00 24.35 -16.84
CA GLY A 53 -18.89 24.92 -15.83
C GLY A 53 -18.25 24.73 -14.46
N LEU A 54 -17.82 25.85 -13.86
CA LEU A 54 -17.17 25.85 -12.56
C LEU A 54 -18.20 25.31 -11.58
N LYS A 55 -18.11 24.02 -11.27
CA LYS A 55 -18.79 23.44 -10.11
C LYS A 55 -18.40 24.30 -8.92
N GLU A 56 -19.38 24.68 -8.11
CA GLU A 56 -19.14 25.46 -6.90
C GLU A 56 -17.99 24.85 -6.09
N PRO A 57 -17.04 25.68 -5.61
CA PRO A 57 -15.84 25.20 -4.94
C PRO A 57 -16.23 24.41 -3.70
N ARG A 58 -15.89 23.12 -3.69
CA ARG A 58 -16.18 22.23 -2.57
C ARG A 58 -14.94 22.17 -1.70
N VAL A 59 -14.87 23.07 -0.73
CA VAL A 59 -13.73 23.12 0.19
C VAL A 59 -13.88 22.03 1.25
N ARG A 60 -12.87 21.18 1.38
CA ARG A 60 -12.73 20.21 2.49
C ARG A 60 -11.51 20.55 3.31
N THR A 61 -11.62 20.32 4.62
CA THR A 61 -10.50 20.51 5.55
C THR A 61 -9.88 19.16 5.86
N PHE A 62 -8.55 19.08 5.76
CA PHE A 62 -7.75 17.91 6.12
C PHE A 62 -6.90 18.23 7.34
N SER A 63 -6.96 17.41 8.38
CA SER A 63 -6.13 17.50 9.58
C SER A 63 -5.04 16.43 9.50
N ILE A 64 -3.83 16.83 9.13
CA ILE A 64 -2.74 15.91 8.81
C ILE A 64 -1.70 15.92 9.93
N TYR A 65 -1.27 14.73 10.36
CA TYR A 65 -0.14 14.55 11.27
C TYR A 65 1.16 15.05 10.64
N ARG A 66 1.85 15.94 11.36
CA ARG A 66 3.15 16.51 11.00
C ARG A 66 4.19 16.22 12.07
N TYR A 67 5.37 15.84 11.61
CA TYR A 67 6.54 15.66 12.47
C TYR A 67 7.81 15.61 11.62
N ASN A 68 8.73 16.53 11.88
CA ASN A 68 10.08 16.50 11.36
C ASN A 68 11.10 16.33 12.51
N PRO A 69 11.84 15.20 12.58
CA PRO A 69 12.76 14.94 13.69
C PRO A 69 13.92 15.94 13.78
N GLU A 70 14.24 16.67 12.70
CA GLU A 70 15.33 17.64 12.68
C GLU A 70 14.92 19.01 13.23
N THR A 71 13.64 19.38 13.14
CA THR A 71 13.14 20.73 13.47
C THR A 71 12.12 20.74 14.60
N ASP A 72 11.31 19.69 14.72
CA ASP A 72 10.12 19.69 15.56
C ASP A 72 10.41 18.96 16.87
N LYS A 73 10.00 19.57 17.99
CA LYS A 73 10.14 18.95 19.32
C LYS A 73 9.04 17.94 19.61
N ARG A 74 7.85 18.13 19.02
CA ARG A 74 6.65 17.32 19.26
C ARG A 74 5.82 17.24 17.98
N PRO A 75 5.13 16.13 17.73
CA PRO A 75 4.20 16.02 16.62
C PRO A 75 2.99 16.93 16.83
N TYR A 76 2.41 17.39 15.73
CA TYR A 76 1.23 18.26 15.73
C TYR A 76 0.31 17.93 14.56
N LEU A 77 -0.94 18.38 14.64
CA LEU A 77 -1.91 18.30 13.55
C LEU A 77 -1.95 19.64 12.81
N GLN A 78 -1.74 19.61 11.50
CA GLN A 78 -1.84 20.78 10.64
C GLN A 78 -3.08 20.68 9.77
N LYS A 79 -3.86 21.77 9.73
CA LYS A 79 -5.07 21.86 8.92
C LYS A 79 -4.76 22.45 7.55
N TYR A 80 -5.27 21.80 6.51
CA TYR A 80 -5.21 22.27 5.12
C TYR A 80 -6.63 22.38 4.57
N GLN A 81 -6.94 23.48 3.91
CA GLN A 81 -8.20 23.65 3.19
C GLN A 81 -7.94 23.44 1.72
N LEU A 82 -8.61 22.46 1.11
CA LEU A 82 -8.43 22.12 -0.29
C LEU A 82 -9.79 22.10 -0.98
N ASP A 83 -9.86 22.71 -2.16
CA ASP A 83 -11.02 22.58 -3.04
C ASP A 83 -10.96 21.23 -3.78
N VAL A 84 -11.82 20.30 -3.34
CA VAL A 84 -11.86 18.93 -3.87
C VAL A 84 -12.50 18.85 -5.25
N SER A 85 -13.10 19.93 -5.75
CA SER A 85 -13.54 20.00 -7.15
C SER A 85 -12.36 20.04 -8.14
N THR A 86 -11.18 20.44 -7.67
CA THR A 86 -9.96 20.64 -8.47
C THR A 86 -8.92 19.53 -8.31
N CYS A 87 -9.25 18.45 -7.60
CA CYS A 87 -8.39 17.29 -7.41
C CYS A 87 -9.14 15.98 -7.69
N GLY A 88 -8.40 14.88 -7.78
CA GLY A 88 -9.00 13.55 -7.93
C GLY A 88 -9.83 13.15 -6.71
N PRO A 89 -10.64 12.08 -6.82
CA PRO A 89 -11.62 11.70 -5.81
C PRO A 89 -11.00 11.04 -4.56
N MET A 90 -9.72 10.66 -4.61
CA MET A 90 -9.08 9.85 -3.56
C MET A 90 -8.27 10.71 -2.58
N ILE A 91 -8.09 10.23 -1.35
CA ILE A 91 -7.26 10.87 -0.32
C ILE A 91 -5.83 11.09 -0.82
N LEU A 92 -5.27 10.15 -1.61
CA LEU A 92 -3.94 10.33 -2.19
C LEU A 92 -3.88 11.55 -3.13
N ASP A 93 -4.94 11.81 -3.91
CA ASP A 93 -4.99 12.96 -4.81
C ASP A 93 -5.02 14.27 -4.02
N ALA A 94 -5.75 14.30 -2.90
CA ALA A 94 -5.74 15.42 -1.98
C ALA A 94 -4.37 15.66 -1.35
N LEU A 95 -3.68 14.61 -0.90
CA LEU A 95 -2.33 14.71 -0.32
C LEU A 95 -1.30 15.23 -1.34
N ILE A 96 -1.38 14.77 -2.59
CA ILE A 96 -0.53 15.26 -3.67
C ILE A 96 -0.86 16.73 -3.97
N ALA A 97 -2.14 17.10 -4.07
CA ALA A 97 -2.54 18.48 -4.32
C ALA A 97 -2.11 19.44 -3.21
N ILE A 98 -2.21 19.03 -1.94
CA ILE A 98 -1.69 19.80 -0.80
C ILE A 98 -0.18 19.96 -0.92
N LYS A 99 0.55 18.88 -1.22
CA LYS A 99 2.01 18.93 -1.35
C LYS A 99 2.46 19.85 -2.49
N ASP A 100 1.80 19.78 -3.64
CA ASP A 100 2.23 20.50 -4.84
C ASP A 100 1.81 21.97 -4.83
N ARG A 101 0.64 22.29 -4.23
CA ARG A 101 0.04 23.63 -4.31
C ARG A 101 0.13 24.44 -3.02
N GLN A 102 0.28 23.80 -1.86
CA GLN A 102 0.22 24.47 -0.55
C GLN A 102 1.49 24.27 0.28
N ASP A 103 1.97 23.02 0.42
CA ASP A 103 3.08 22.69 1.32
C ASP A 103 3.98 21.57 0.78
N PRO A 104 5.06 21.93 0.05
CA PRO A 104 6.04 20.97 -0.46
C PRO A 104 6.78 20.18 0.62
N THR A 105 6.72 20.59 1.90
CA THR A 105 7.45 19.92 2.99
C THR A 105 6.76 18.65 3.48
N LEU A 106 5.47 18.45 3.16
CA LEU A 106 4.68 17.29 3.54
C LEU A 106 5.24 16.00 2.93
N VAL A 107 5.50 14.99 3.76
CA VAL A 107 6.08 13.71 3.32
C VAL A 107 5.15 12.52 3.57
N PHE A 108 4.97 11.71 2.53
CA PHE A 108 4.24 10.43 2.58
C PHE A 108 4.77 9.47 1.51
N ARG A 109 4.55 8.16 1.69
CA ARG A 109 4.93 7.14 0.70
C ARG A 109 3.80 6.92 -0.31
N ARG A 110 4.15 6.87 -1.60
CA ARG A 110 3.23 6.52 -2.70
C ARG A 110 3.98 5.97 -3.91
N SER A 111 3.32 5.08 -4.67
CA SER A 111 3.85 4.53 -5.91
C SER A 111 2.76 4.23 -6.96
N CYS A 112 2.00 3.13 -6.83
CA CYS A 112 1.13 2.61 -7.92
C CYS A 112 -0.19 3.35 -8.17
N ARG A 113 -0.74 4.09 -7.20
CA ARG A 113 -2.03 4.81 -7.32
C ARG A 113 -3.29 3.93 -7.48
N GLU A 114 -3.14 2.63 -7.65
CA GLU A 114 -4.25 1.66 -7.85
C GLU A 114 -4.35 0.57 -6.77
N GLY A 115 -3.67 0.74 -5.63
CA GLY A 115 -3.80 -0.15 -4.48
C GLY A 115 -3.14 -1.53 -4.57
N ILE A 116 -2.12 -1.69 -5.43
CA ILE A 116 -1.37 -2.95 -5.55
C ILE A 116 -0.02 -2.97 -4.82
N CYS A 117 0.66 -1.82 -4.68
CA CYS A 117 2.00 -1.77 -4.06
C CYS A 117 2.01 -1.68 -2.53
N GLY A 118 0.88 -1.30 -1.91
CA GLY A 118 0.76 -1.14 -0.46
C GLY A 118 1.50 0.07 0.17
N SER A 119 2.17 0.92 -0.62
CA SER A 119 3.04 1.98 -0.07
C SER A 119 2.30 3.11 0.66
N CYS A 120 1.09 3.46 0.25
CA CYS A 120 0.31 4.58 0.81
C CYS A 120 -0.62 4.15 1.96
N ALA A 121 -0.20 3.15 2.72
CA ALA A 121 -0.90 2.70 3.91
C ALA A 121 -0.80 3.76 5.02
N MET A 122 -1.94 4.21 5.53
CA MET A 122 -2.04 5.20 6.59
C MET A 122 -3.37 5.05 7.32
N ASN A 123 -3.60 5.85 8.35
CA ASN A 123 -4.87 5.88 9.08
C ASN A 123 -5.67 7.13 8.65
N VAL A 124 -6.90 6.93 8.19
CA VAL A 124 -7.81 8.00 7.77
C VAL A 124 -9.11 7.86 8.56
N ASP A 125 -9.46 8.89 9.34
CA ASP A 125 -10.61 8.92 10.25
C ASP A 125 -10.67 7.67 11.14
N GLY A 126 -9.54 7.32 11.77
CA GLY A 126 -9.43 6.19 12.69
C GLY A 126 -9.29 4.81 12.02
N LYS A 127 -9.45 4.68 10.70
CA LYS A 127 -9.31 3.39 10.00
C LYS A 127 -8.02 3.32 9.18
N ASN A 128 -7.32 2.19 9.29
CA ASN A 128 -6.19 1.89 8.41
C ASN A 128 -6.68 1.56 7.01
N CYS A 129 -6.17 2.26 6.00
CA CYS A 129 -6.56 2.10 4.61
C CYS A 129 -5.39 2.43 3.67
N LEU A 130 -5.62 2.29 2.36
CA LEU A 130 -4.72 2.83 1.34
C LEU A 130 -5.28 4.17 0.87
N ALA A 131 -4.49 5.24 0.97
CA ALA A 131 -4.93 6.57 0.54
C ALA A 131 -5.40 6.61 -0.91
N CYS A 132 -4.81 5.79 -1.79
CA CYS A 132 -5.17 5.72 -3.21
C CYS A 132 -6.49 5.01 -3.51
N LEU A 133 -7.04 4.25 -2.56
CA LEU A 133 -8.34 3.57 -2.71
C LEU A 133 -9.42 4.17 -1.81
N THR A 134 -9.08 5.19 -1.01
CA THR A 134 -10.00 5.78 -0.05
C THR A 134 -10.57 7.06 -0.66
N PRO A 135 -11.89 7.14 -0.91
CA PRO A 135 -12.53 8.36 -1.37
C PRO A 135 -12.44 9.48 -0.31
N ILE A 136 -12.38 10.73 -0.76
CA ILE A 136 -12.39 11.91 0.12
C ILE A 136 -13.76 12.09 0.79
N GLU A 137 -14.85 11.86 0.05
CA GLU A 137 -16.21 11.88 0.56
C GLU A 137 -16.66 10.42 0.69
N ARG A 138 -16.83 9.94 1.93
CA ARG A 138 -17.43 8.63 2.19
C ARG A 138 -18.94 8.78 2.12
N SER A 139 -19.60 8.05 1.21
CA SER A 139 -21.06 7.99 1.23
C SER A 139 -21.54 7.22 2.46
N ASP A 140 -22.74 7.53 2.98
CA ASP A 140 -23.29 6.86 4.17
C ASP A 140 -23.34 5.32 4.00
N ARG A 141 -23.57 4.84 2.77
CA ARG A 141 -23.54 3.40 2.42
C ARG A 141 -22.15 2.76 2.52
N GLU A 142 -21.07 3.49 2.26
CA GLU A 142 -19.70 2.96 2.39
C GLU A 142 -19.24 2.95 3.84
N ASN A 143 -19.70 3.91 4.65
CA ASN A 143 -19.53 3.87 6.11
C ASN A 143 -20.29 2.68 6.72
N GLU A 144 -21.41 2.28 6.12
CA GLU A 144 -22.27 1.16 6.55
C GLU A 144 -21.75 -0.21 6.09
N ALA A 145 -21.30 -0.33 4.82
CA ALA A 145 -20.62 -1.52 4.30
C ALA A 145 -19.29 -1.81 5.05
N MET A 146 -18.74 -0.82 5.74
CA MET A 146 -17.57 -0.94 6.59
C MET A 146 -17.90 -1.41 8.02
N ARG A 147 -19.15 -1.26 8.46
CA ARG A 147 -19.70 -1.84 9.71
C ARG A 147 -20.11 -3.30 9.52
N LEU A 148 -20.50 -3.67 8.31
CA LEU A 148 -20.90 -5.03 7.96
C LEU A 148 -19.68 -5.88 7.60
N MET A 149 -19.47 -6.97 8.34
CA MET A 149 -18.46 -7.98 8.00
C MET A 149 -18.86 -8.72 6.71
N PRO A 150 -17.93 -8.99 5.78
CA PRO A 150 -18.23 -9.84 4.64
C PRO A 150 -18.43 -11.28 5.12
N GLY A 151 -19.66 -11.81 5.00
CA GLY A 151 -19.96 -13.24 5.21
C GLY A 151 -21.15 -13.60 6.10
N GLN A 152 -22.04 -12.67 6.45
CA GLN A 152 -23.32 -13.03 7.08
C GLN A 152 -24.48 -12.69 6.14
N ASP A 153 -25.10 -13.72 5.56
CA ASP A 153 -26.41 -13.62 4.90
C ASP A 153 -27.49 -13.41 5.98
N ILE A 154 -27.54 -12.21 6.56
CA ILE A 154 -28.69 -11.80 7.38
C ILE A 154 -29.79 -11.46 6.38
N LYS A 155 -30.95 -12.12 6.45
CA LYS A 155 -32.13 -11.69 5.68
C LYS A 155 -32.51 -10.28 6.14
N HIS A 156 -32.14 -9.26 5.37
CA HIS A 156 -32.32 -7.86 5.71
C HIS A 156 -33.81 -7.48 5.66
N ASP A 157 -34.40 -7.19 6.82
CA ASP A 157 -35.64 -6.43 6.86
C ASP A 157 -35.30 -4.94 6.69
N ARG A 158 -35.46 -4.44 5.46
CA ARG A 158 -35.05 -3.08 5.05
C ARG A 158 -35.70 -1.97 5.89
N HIS A 159 -36.80 -2.27 6.58
CA HIS A 159 -37.53 -1.27 7.36
C HIS A 159 -36.85 -0.94 8.69
N GLU A 160 -36.30 -1.94 9.39
CA GLU A 160 -35.61 -1.73 10.66
C GLU A 160 -34.27 -1.00 10.46
N GLU A 161 -33.53 -1.31 9.39
CA GLU A 161 -32.29 -0.61 9.02
C GLU A 161 -32.54 0.87 8.69
N GLU A 162 -33.60 1.17 7.94
CA GLU A 162 -33.95 2.54 7.59
C GLU A 162 -34.35 3.38 8.83
N ILE A 163 -35.00 2.74 9.80
CA ILE A 163 -35.34 3.37 11.08
C ILE A 163 -34.08 3.59 11.92
N VAL A 164 -33.20 2.59 12.04
CA VAL A 164 -31.95 2.69 12.81
C VAL A 164 -30.98 3.72 12.21
N SER A 165 -30.81 3.77 10.89
CA SER A 165 -30.03 4.80 10.19
C SER A 165 -30.60 6.19 10.47
N ARG A 166 -31.91 6.40 10.27
CA ARG A 166 -32.54 7.72 10.52
C ARG A 166 -32.41 8.19 11.96
N VAL A 167 -32.52 7.27 12.92
CA VAL A 167 -32.35 7.58 14.35
C VAL A 167 -30.89 7.86 14.67
N THR A 168 -29.96 7.06 14.13
CA THR A 168 -28.51 7.24 14.29
C THR A 168 -28.03 8.54 13.66
N ASP A 169 -28.56 8.92 12.50
CA ASP A 169 -28.22 10.17 11.80
C ASP A 169 -28.76 11.38 12.53
N LYS A 170 -29.98 11.29 13.09
CA LYS A 170 -30.53 12.34 13.97
C LYS A 170 -29.72 12.50 15.24
N ILE A 171 -29.28 11.39 15.86
CA ILE A 171 -28.44 11.43 17.06
C ILE A 171 -27.06 11.99 16.70
N ASN A 172 -26.44 11.54 15.61
CA ASN A 172 -25.13 12.01 15.17
C ASN A 172 -25.17 13.49 14.79
N GLN A 173 -26.22 13.96 14.11
CA GLN A 173 -26.40 15.40 13.83
C GLN A 173 -26.67 16.22 15.09
N ALA A 174 -27.39 15.66 16.08
CA ALA A 174 -27.68 16.34 17.33
C ALA A 174 -26.46 16.40 18.28
N VAL A 175 -25.59 15.40 18.24
CA VAL A 175 -24.41 15.26 19.11
C VAL A 175 -23.14 15.85 18.48
N PHE A 176 -22.94 15.65 17.17
CA PHE A 176 -21.78 16.14 16.42
C PHE A 176 -22.20 17.30 15.52
N ARG A 177 -22.05 18.52 16.05
CA ARG A 177 -22.60 19.78 15.53
C ARG A 177 -21.93 20.31 14.24
N GLU A 178 -20.99 19.59 13.64
CA GLU A 178 -20.25 20.05 12.45
C GLU A 178 -20.75 19.37 11.18
N LYS A 179 -21.32 20.15 10.26
CA LYS A 179 -21.81 19.70 8.94
C LYS A 179 -20.73 19.04 8.06
N ASN A 180 -19.46 19.11 8.46
CA ASN A 180 -18.32 18.60 7.70
C ASN A 180 -17.04 18.58 8.57
N PRO A 181 -16.84 17.55 9.42
CA PRO A 181 -15.65 17.50 10.25
C PRO A 181 -14.37 17.38 9.39
N PRO A 182 -13.23 17.93 9.84
CA PRO A 182 -11.96 17.75 9.14
C PRO A 182 -11.61 16.27 8.99
N VAL A 183 -11.21 15.85 7.79
CA VAL A 183 -10.71 14.49 7.54
C VAL A 183 -9.37 14.34 8.25
N GLU A 184 -9.28 13.42 9.21
CA GLU A 184 -8.06 13.21 9.98
C GLU A 184 -7.16 12.18 9.29
N ILE A 185 -5.90 12.54 9.06
CA ILE A 185 -4.91 11.69 8.40
C ILE A 185 -3.70 11.53 9.32
N LEU A 186 -3.49 10.30 9.79
CA LEU A 186 -2.41 9.91 10.70
C LEU A 186 -1.53 8.83 10.05
N PRO A 187 -0.27 8.66 10.48
CA PRO A 187 0.53 7.51 10.10
C PRO A 187 -0.10 6.20 10.61
N LEU A 188 0.44 5.05 10.18
CA LEU A 188 0.00 3.77 10.71
C LEU A 188 0.14 3.72 12.25
N PRO A 189 -0.88 3.26 13.00
CA PRO A 189 -0.88 3.35 14.46
C PRO A 189 0.24 2.56 15.11
N HIS A 190 0.73 3.09 16.25
CA HIS A 190 1.73 2.46 17.11
C HIS A 190 3.02 2.05 16.36
N MET A 191 3.43 2.88 15.40
CA MET A 191 4.71 2.76 14.72
C MET A 191 5.59 3.96 15.03
N MET A 192 6.91 3.75 15.03
CA MET A 192 7.87 4.85 15.07
C MET A 192 7.73 5.67 13.79
N VAL A 193 7.50 6.98 13.92
CA VAL A 193 7.36 7.87 12.76
C VAL A 193 8.73 8.45 12.42
N LEU A 194 9.17 8.23 11.18
CA LEU A 194 10.41 8.81 10.66
C LEU A 194 10.22 10.28 10.30
N ARG A 195 9.14 10.59 9.57
CA ARG A 195 8.75 11.95 9.18
C ARG A 195 7.30 11.97 8.71
N ASP A 196 6.50 12.92 9.18
CA ASP A 196 5.10 13.11 8.80
C ASP A 196 4.30 11.78 8.77
N LEU A 197 3.85 11.34 7.60
CA LEU A 197 3.04 10.11 7.43
C LEU A 197 3.89 8.88 7.12
N VAL A 198 5.20 8.92 7.39
CA VAL A 198 6.15 7.85 7.04
C VAL A 198 6.56 7.06 8.28
N PRO A 199 5.97 5.88 8.53
CA PRO A 199 6.40 5.01 9.62
C PRO A 199 7.68 4.23 9.28
N ASP A 200 8.42 3.79 10.29
CA ASP A 200 9.50 2.82 10.16
C ASP A 200 8.96 1.39 10.04
N MET A 201 9.19 0.76 8.89
CA MET A 201 8.70 -0.58 8.56
C MET A 201 9.73 -1.69 8.83
N THR A 202 10.90 -1.36 9.40
CA THR A 202 12.02 -2.30 9.57
C THR A 202 11.64 -3.55 10.36
N ASN A 203 10.98 -3.38 11.51
CA ASN A 203 10.52 -4.51 12.33
C ASN A 203 9.54 -5.41 11.58
N PHE A 204 8.56 -4.80 10.88
CA PHE A 204 7.55 -5.53 10.11
C PHE A 204 8.19 -6.41 9.03
N TYR A 205 9.17 -5.88 8.29
CA TYR A 205 9.88 -6.66 7.27
C TYR A 205 10.84 -7.70 7.86
N ALA A 206 11.46 -7.41 9.01
CA ALA A 206 12.28 -8.39 9.72
C ALA A 206 11.45 -9.61 10.16
N GLN A 207 10.24 -9.38 10.69
CA GLN A 207 9.31 -10.45 11.03
C GLN A 207 8.84 -11.23 9.81
N TYR A 208 8.54 -10.55 8.70
CA TYR A 208 8.20 -11.24 7.45
C TYR A 208 9.35 -12.13 6.95
N ARG A 209 10.61 -11.67 7.03
CA ARG A 209 11.77 -12.48 6.69
C ARG A 209 11.93 -13.69 7.63
N SER A 210 11.58 -13.55 8.90
CA SER A 210 11.76 -14.59 9.92
C SER A 210 10.95 -15.87 9.67
N VAL A 211 9.83 -15.77 8.96
CA VAL A 211 8.99 -16.93 8.59
C VAL A 211 9.45 -17.64 7.31
N GLU A 212 10.58 -17.22 6.75
CA GLU A 212 11.22 -17.79 5.56
C GLU A 212 10.24 -17.92 4.37
N PRO A 213 9.77 -16.78 3.82
CA PRO A 213 8.66 -16.75 2.87
C PRO A 213 9.09 -17.11 1.44
N TRP A 214 9.68 -18.29 1.28
CA TRP A 214 10.06 -18.89 0.00
C TRP A 214 9.80 -20.41 0.03
N LEU A 215 9.72 -21.03 -1.15
CA LEU A 215 9.45 -22.45 -1.29
C LEU A 215 10.64 -23.27 -0.76
N LYS A 216 10.39 -24.19 0.17
CA LYS A 216 11.42 -25.09 0.69
C LYS A 216 11.09 -26.54 0.37
N ARG A 217 12.06 -27.27 -0.15
CA ARG A 217 11.95 -28.71 -0.46
C ARG A 217 13.15 -29.45 0.11
N LYS A 218 12.91 -30.65 0.62
CA LYS A 218 13.92 -31.62 1.07
C LYS A 218 14.39 -32.46 -0.11
N THR A 219 13.48 -32.75 -1.04
CA THR A 219 13.77 -33.51 -2.24
C THR A 219 14.34 -32.62 -3.35
N ALA A 220 15.45 -33.05 -3.94
CA ALA A 220 16.00 -32.41 -5.12
C ALA A 220 15.08 -32.65 -6.34
N LYS A 221 14.94 -31.62 -7.17
CA LYS A 221 14.15 -31.70 -8.39
C LYS A 221 14.83 -32.65 -9.38
N LYS A 222 14.13 -33.70 -9.82
CA LYS A 222 14.66 -34.71 -10.75
C LYS A 222 15.07 -34.11 -12.09
N ASP A 223 14.22 -33.24 -12.66
CA ASP A 223 14.49 -32.49 -13.88
C ASP A 223 14.29 -30.98 -13.63
N PRO A 224 15.35 -30.15 -13.73
CA PRO A 224 15.24 -28.70 -13.61
C PRO A 224 14.24 -28.04 -14.55
N ASN A 225 14.01 -28.62 -15.73
CA ASN A 225 13.20 -28.04 -16.81
C ASN A 225 11.69 -28.30 -16.69
N VAL A 226 11.27 -29.17 -15.76
CA VAL A 226 9.85 -29.53 -15.60
C VAL A 226 9.22 -28.76 -14.45
N GLU A 227 7.98 -28.29 -14.56
CA GLU A 227 7.32 -27.57 -13.47
C GLU A 227 6.98 -28.48 -12.27
N TYR A 228 6.83 -27.91 -11.06
CA TYR A 228 6.27 -28.66 -9.95
C TYR A 228 4.76 -28.82 -10.14
N LEU A 229 4.29 -30.06 -10.22
CA LEU A 229 2.87 -30.36 -10.34
C LEU A 229 2.11 -29.93 -9.09
N GLN A 230 0.97 -29.28 -9.30
CA GLN A 230 0.03 -28.88 -8.26
C GLN A 230 -1.39 -29.01 -8.80
N SER A 231 -2.28 -29.64 -8.04
CA SER A 231 -3.69 -29.78 -8.43
C SER A 231 -4.42 -28.43 -8.36
N ILE A 232 -5.52 -28.29 -9.11
CA ILE A 232 -6.36 -27.08 -9.06
C ILE A 232 -6.91 -26.87 -7.64
N GLU A 233 -7.29 -27.95 -6.96
CA GLU A 233 -7.80 -27.92 -5.58
C GLU A 233 -6.76 -27.42 -4.59
N ASP A 234 -5.51 -27.89 -4.70
CA ASP A 234 -4.42 -27.41 -3.85
C ASP A 234 -4.05 -25.96 -4.13
N ARG A 235 -4.04 -25.55 -5.41
CA ARG A 235 -3.79 -24.16 -5.78
C ARG A 235 -4.87 -23.24 -5.21
N LYS A 236 -6.13 -23.65 -5.23
CA LYS A 236 -7.26 -22.88 -4.69
C LYS A 236 -7.15 -22.62 -3.19
N LYS A 237 -6.46 -23.49 -2.43
CA LYS A 237 -6.19 -23.27 -0.99
C LYS A 237 -5.35 -22.01 -0.75
N LEU A 238 -4.60 -21.53 -1.74
CA LEU A 238 -3.76 -20.34 -1.63
C LEU A 238 -4.53 -19.03 -1.84
N ASP A 239 -5.71 -19.08 -2.46
CA ASP A 239 -6.56 -17.91 -2.72
C ASP A 239 -6.98 -17.25 -1.40
N GLY A 240 -6.94 -15.92 -1.38
CA GLY A 240 -7.15 -15.12 -0.18
C GLY A 240 -5.91 -14.99 0.73
N MET A 241 -4.75 -15.49 0.31
CA MET A 241 -3.48 -15.31 1.02
C MET A 241 -2.35 -14.72 0.16
N TYR A 242 -2.15 -15.20 -1.08
CA TYR A 242 -1.04 -14.72 -1.92
C TYR A 242 -1.25 -13.29 -2.44
N GLU A 243 -2.48 -12.79 -2.42
CA GLU A 243 -2.90 -11.46 -2.84
C GLU A 243 -2.49 -10.36 -1.83
N CYS A 244 -1.87 -10.76 -0.71
CA CYS A 244 -1.37 -9.83 0.29
C CYS A 244 -0.26 -8.93 -0.30
N ILE A 245 -0.48 -7.61 -0.19
CA ILE A 245 0.44 -6.59 -0.72
C ILE A 245 1.43 -6.07 0.34
N LEU A 246 1.52 -6.72 1.52
CA LEU A 246 2.42 -6.34 2.62
C LEU A 246 2.31 -4.85 3.06
N CYS A 247 1.11 -4.28 3.04
CA CYS A 247 0.85 -2.88 3.42
C CYS A 247 0.84 -2.61 4.94
N ALA A 248 0.91 -3.65 5.77
CA ALA A 248 0.83 -3.61 7.23
C ALA A 248 -0.48 -3.08 7.86
N CYS A 249 -1.48 -2.58 7.11
CA CYS A 249 -2.75 -2.06 7.66
C CYS A 249 -3.40 -2.97 8.70
N CYS A 250 -3.39 -4.28 8.45
CA CYS A 250 -3.99 -5.28 9.34
C CYS A 250 -3.18 -5.49 10.63
N SER A 251 -1.86 -5.35 10.59
CA SER A 251 -1.00 -5.57 11.76
C SER A 251 -1.01 -4.35 12.65
N THR A 252 -0.96 -3.15 12.05
CA THR A 252 -1.02 -1.88 12.77
C THR A 252 -2.45 -1.50 13.19
N SER A 253 -3.48 -2.30 12.86
CA SER A 253 -4.81 -2.18 13.45
C SER A 253 -5.06 -3.17 14.61
N CYS A 254 -4.11 -4.07 14.87
CA CYS A 254 -4.25 -5.13 15.86
C CYS A 254 -3.70 -4.68 17.22
N PRO A 255 -4.53 -4.58 18.28
CA PRO A 255 -4.07 -4.20 19.61
C PRO A 255 -2.99 -5.13 20.17
N SER A 256 -3.09 -6.45 19.94
CA SER A 256 -2.04 -7.39 20.35
C SER A 256 -0.67 -7.05 19.76
N TYR A 257 -0.64 -6.51 18.55
CA TYR A 257 0.59 -6.10 17.87
C TYR A 257 1.11 -4.75 18.38
N TRP A 258 0.23 -3.84 18.80
CA TRP A 258 0.65 -2.60 19.49
C TRP A 258 1.41 -2.91 20.77
N TRP A 259 0.87 -3.82 21.59
CA TRP A 259 1.49 -4.14 22.87
C TRP A 259 2.75 -5.00 22.76
N ASN A 260 2.84 -5.86 21.74
CA ASN A 260 3.92 -6.84 21.62
C ASN A 260 4.56 -6.88 20.21
N PRO A 261 4.97 -5.74 19.63
CA PRO A 261 5.42 -5.69 18.23
C PRO A 261 6.73 -6.42 18.00
N GLN A 262 7.56 -6.63 19.04
CA GLN A 262 8.83 -7.37 18.90
C GLN A 262 8.63 -8.89 18.89
N ALA A 263 7.58 -9.39 19.55
CA ALA A 263 7.40 -10.81 19.81
C ALA A 263 6.22 -11.42 19.04
N TYR A 264 5.08 -10.72 18.98
CA TYR A 264 3.95 -11.14 18.18
C TYR A 264 4.19 -10.80 16.70
N LEU A 265 4.12 -11.81 15.83
CA LEU A 265 4.41 -11.65 14.41
C LEU A 265 3.35 -10.81 13.67
N GLY A 266 2.14 -10.75 14.21
CA GLY A 266 1.06 -9.99 13.60
C GLY A 266 0.34 -10.72 12.46
N PRO A 267 -0.86 -10.25 12.09
CA PRO A 267 -1.74 -10.91 11.13
C PRO A 267 -1.19 -10.98 9.70
N ALA A 268 -0.44 -9.98 9.24
CA ALA A 268 0.12 -10.03 7.88
C ALA A 268 1.15 -11.16 7.76
N VAL A 269 2.09 -11.23 8.70
CA VAL A 269 3.17 -12.22 8.70
C VAL A 269 2.62 -13.62 8.96
N LEU A 270 1.67 -13.78 9.88
CA LEU A 270 1.04 -15.08 10.15
C LEU A 270 0.24 -15.58 8.94
N MET A 271 -0.51 -14.72 8.25
CA MET A 271 -1.21 -15.14 7.03
C MET A 271 -0.22 -15.56 5.93
N GLN A 272 0.91 -14.86 5.78
CA GLN A 272 1.97 -15.25 4.85
C GLN A 272 2.66 -16.55 5.25
N ALA A 273 2.87 -16.79 6.54
CA ALA A 273 3.38 -18.07 7.00
C ALA A 273 2.39 -19.21 6.68
N PHE A 274 1.09 -18.97 6.90
CA PHE A 274 0.05 -19.95 6.57
C PHE A 274 0.01 -20.24 5.06
N ARG A 275 0.23 -19.22 4.22
CA ARG A 275 0.36 -19.39 2.75
C ARG A 275 1.45 -20.38 2.35
N TRP A 276 2.54 -20.47 3.11
CA TRP A 276 3.61 -21.45 2.84
C TRP A 276 3.30 -22.82 3.45
N ILE A 277 2.70 -22.85 4.65
CA ILE A 277 2.25 -24.08 5.30
C ILE A 277 1.21 -24.81 4.46
N ALA A 278 0.30 -24.06 3.80
CA ALA A 278 -0.78 -24.61 2.98
C ALA A 278 -0.37 -24.94 1.52
N ASP A 279 0.84 -24.57 1.07
CA ASP A 279 1.29 -24.86 -0.30
C ASP A 279 1.72 -26.32 -0.42
N SER A 280 1.03 -27.11 -1.24
CA SER A 280 1.33 -28.54 -1.43
C SER A 280 2.72 -28.83 -1.98
N ARG A 281 3.42 -27.81 -2.50
CA ARG A 281 4.78 -27.94 -3.03
C ARG A 281 5.86 -27.76 -1.96
N ASP A 282 5.52 -27.20 -0.79
CA ASP A 282 6.46 -26.98 0.32
C ASP A 282 6.56 -28.24 1.19
N GLU A 283 7.78 -28.67 1.49
CA GLU A 283 8.05 -29.91 2.26
C GLU A 283 8.51 -29.63 3.70
N PHE A 284 8.34 -28.39 4.16
CA PHE A 284 8.75 -27.90 5.48
C PHE A 284 7.56 -27.50 6.36
N THR A 285 6.38 -28.07 6.12
CA THR A 285 5.15 -27.75 6.87
C THR A 285 5.32 -27.95 8.38
N ALA A 286 5.85 -29.10 8.81
CA ALA A 286 6.07 -29.39 10.23
C ALA A 286 7.08 -28.44 10.87
N GLU A 287 8.17 -28.14 10.15
CA GLU A 287 9.18 -27.17 10.53
C GLU A 287 8.63 -25.77 10.74
N ARG A 288 7.74 -25.31 9.84
CA ARG A 288 7.11 -23.99 9.90
C ARG A 288 6.09 -23.90 11.03
N LEU A 289 5.25 -24.93 11.19
CA LEU A 289 4.28 -25.01 12.29
C LEU A 289 5.00 -25.00 13.64
N ALA A 290 6.06 -25.80 13.78
CA ALA A 290 6.88 -25.81 14.97
C ALA A 290 7.49 -24.43 15.23
N ALA A 291 8.07 -23.75 14.23
CA ALA A 291 8.71 -22.44 14.44
C ALA A 291 7.74 -21.34 14.93
N ILE A 292 6.45 -21.45 14.59
CA ILE A 292 5.40 -20.48 14.91
C ILE A 292 4.62 -20.85 16.17
N ASN A 293 4.62 -22.14 16.56
CA ASN A 293 4.02 -22.63 17.79
C ASN A 293 4.75 -22.11 19.04
N ASP A 294 4.48 -20.85 19.38
CA ASP A 294 5.04 -20.11 20.49
C ASP A 294 3.98 -19.16 21.10
N THR A 295 4.06 -18.99 22.42
CA THR A 295 3.10 -18.22 23.22
C THR A 295 2.98 -16.76 22.80
N MET A 296 4.07 -16.19 22.27
CA MET A 296 4.14 -14.81 21.84
C MET A 296 3.93 -14.67 20.33
N LYS A 297 4.56 -15.53 19.51
CA LYS A 297 4.50 -15.42 18.04
C LYS A 297 3.09 -15.61 17.46
N LEU A 298 2.37 -16.63 17.92
CA LEU A 298 1.05 -17.02 17.40
C LEU A 298 -0.09 -16.74 18.39
N TYR A 299 0.09 -17.14 19.65
CA TYR A 299 -1.01 -17.20 20.62
C TYR A 299 -1.36 -15.86 21.28
N ARG A 300 -0.73 -14.74 20.88
CA ARG A 300 -1.23 -13.39 21.21
C ARG A 300 -2.41 -12.95 20.35
N CYS A 301 -2.81 -13.74 19.35
CA CYS A 301 -4.05 -13.51 18.62
C CYS A 301 -5.26 -13.92 19.48
N HIS A 302 -6.05 -12.93 19.91
CA HIS A 302 -7.25 -13.09 20.74
C HIS A 302 -8.57 -12.97 19.97
N GLY A 303 -8.56 -13.09 18.63
CA GLY A 303 -9.79 -13.02 17.84
C GLY A 303 -10.44 -11.63 17.80
N ILE A 304 -9.64 -10.55 17.82
CA ILE A 304 -10.13 -9.15 17.82
C ILE A 304 -10.74 -8.74 16.47
N MET A 305 -10.36 -9.41 15.37
CA MET A 305 -10.89 -9.22 14.01
C MET A 305 -10.60 -7.88 13.30
N ASN A 306 -10.01 -6.88 13.97
CA ASN A 306 -9.59 -5.62 13.32
C ASN A 306 -8.76 -5.81 12.04
N CYS A 307 -7.96 -6.88 12.00
CA CYS A 307 -7.10 -7.19 10.87
C CYS A 307 -7.86 -7.50 9.57
N THR A 308 -8.98 -8.20 9.68
CA THR A 308 -9.86 -8.51 8.53
C THR A 308 -10.64 -7.28 8.10
N VAL A 309 -11.20 -6.52 9.05
CA VAL A 309 -11.96 -5.27 8.78
C VAL A 309 -11.11 -4.19 8.11
N SER A 310 -9.83 -4.10 8.49
CA SER A 310 -8.90 -3.09 7.99
C SER A 310 -8.16 -3.52 6.72
N CYS A 311 -8.39 -4.72 6.20
CA CYS A 311 -7.67 -5.19 5.02
C CYS A 311 -8.19 -4.49 3.75
N PRO A 312 -7.39 -3.66 3.06
CA PRO A 312 -7.84 -2.96 1.85
C PRO A 312 -8.04 -3.90 0.65
N LYS A 313 -7.59 -5.15 0.76
CA LYS A 313 -7.75 -6.20 -0.26
C LYS A 313 -8.87 -7.18 0.07
N GLY A 314 -9.61 -6.98 1.17
CA GLY A 314 -10.69 -7.89 1.57
C GLY A 314 -10.23 -9.29 2.00
N LEU A 315 -8.97 -9.44 2.39
CA LEU A 315 -8.42 -10.72 2.84
C LEU A 315 -8.85 -11.02 4.28
N ASN A 316 -8.76 -12.28 4.69
CA ASN A 316 -9.12 -12.72 6.03
C ASN A 316 -7.91 -13.28 6.83
N PRO A 317 -7.00 -12.42 7.33
CA PRO A 317 -5.89 -12.85 8.17
C PRO A 317 -6.33 -13.58 9.43
N ALA A 318 -7.45 -13.17 10.03
CA ALA A 318 -7.97 -13.83 11.24
C ALA A 318 -8.34 -15.29 10.97
N GLY A 319 -9.03 -15.56 9.86
CA GLY A 319 -9.36 -16.92 9.43
C GLY A 319 -8.12 -17.76 9.13
N ALA A 320 -7.08 -17.17 8.52
CA ALA A 320 -5.80 -17.84 8.30
C ALA A 320 -5.10 -18.19 9.62
N ILE A 321 -5.09 -17.29 10.60
CA ILE A 321 -4.53 -17.55 11.92
C ILE A 321 -5.29 -18.67 12.63
N GLN A 322 -6.62 -18.69 12.55
CA GLN A 322 -7.41 -19.75 13.17
C GLN A 322 -7.09 -21.12 12.56
N LYS A 323 -7.12 -21.24 11.23
CA LYS A 323 -6.75 -22.48 10.53
C LYS A 323 -5.33 -22.93 10.86
N MET A 324 -4.41 -21.98 11.04
CA MET A 324 -3.04 -22.29 11.47
C MET A 324 -3.02 -22.88 12.89
N LYS A 325 -3.76 -22.30 13.84
CA LYS A 325 -3.87 -22.84 15.21
C LYS A 325 -4.46 -24.26 15.20
N ASP A 326 -5.50 -24.50 14.41
CA ASP A 326 -6.13 -25.82 14.27
C ASP A 326 -5.11 -26.85 13.72
N GLN A 327 -4.28 -26.46 12.75
CA GLN A 327 -3.21 -27.33 12.23
C GLN A 327 -2.08 -27.57 13.24
N VAL A 328 -1.74 -26.57 14.04
CA VAL A 328 -0.77 -26.74 15.14
C VAL A 328 -1.29 -27.76 16.14
N GLU A 329 -2.56 -27.67 16.53
CA GLU A 329 -3.19 -28.62 17.46
C GLU A 329 -3.26 -30.04 16.87
N ALA A 330 -3.66 -30.17 15.60
CA ALA A 330 -3.79 -31.47 14.93
C ALA A 330 -2.45 -32.19 14.69
N GLN A 331 -1.35 -31.46 14.49
CA GLN A 331 -0.04 -32.02 14.15
C GLN A 331 0.98 -31.94 15.30
N PHE A 332 0.56 -31.45 16.47
CA PHE A 332 1.45 -31.27 17.60
C PHE A 332 2.15 -32.59 17.95
N SER A 333 3.49 -32.53 18.04
CA SER A 333 4.32 -33.65 18.49
C SER A 333 5.33 -33.17 19.54
N PRO A 334 5.61 -33.96 20.59
CA PRO A 334 6.68 -33.66 21.55
C PRO A 334 8.06 -33.44 20.89
N GLU A 335 8.28 -34.05 19.72
CA GLU A 335 9.53 -33.92 18.96
C GLU A 335 9.76 -32.52 18.40
N TRP A 336 8.73 -31.67 18.35
CA TRP A 336 8.86 -30.30 17.84
C TRP A 336 9.85 -29.47 18.65
N LYS A 337 10.02 -29.75 19.95
CA LYS A 337 11.06 -29.09 20.76
C LYS A 337 12.46 -29.38 20.23
N ALA A 338 12.74 -30.64 19.88
CA ALA A 338 14.01 -31.04 19.28
C ALA A 338 14.16 -30.45 17.86
N LEU A 339 13.07 -30.37 17.09
CA LEU A 339 13.06 -29.75 15.77
C LEU A 339 13.39 -28.25 15.82
N GLN A 340 12.76 -27.51 16.74
CA GLN A 340 13.03 -26.10 16.97
C GLN A 340 14.48 -25.87 17.43
N ALA A 341 14.99 -26.70 18.35
CA ALA A 341 16.37 -26.60 18.81
C ALA A 341 17.37 -26.82 17.67
N ARG A 342 17.13 -27.82 16.81
CA ARG A 342 17.97 -28.09 15.63
C ARG A 342 17.95 -26.93 14.64
N GLN A 343 16.78 -26.38 14.33
CA GLN A 343 16.65 -25.21 13.45
C GLN A 343 17.37 -23.98 14.01
N ALA A 344 17.27 -23.75 15.32
CA ALA A 344 17.96 -22.64 15.97
C ALA A 344 19.48 -22.80 15.86
N LEU A 345 19.99 -24.02 16.06
CA LEU A 345 21.41 -24.32 15.90
C LEU A 345 21.87 -24.11 14.45
N GLU A 346 21.15 -24.65 13.47
CA GLU A 346 21.46 -24.50 12.04
C GLU A 346 21.47 -23.01 11.62
N LYS A 347 20.51 -22.22 12.11
CA LYS A 347 20.47 -20.77 11.86
C LYS A 347 21.66 -20.04 12.46
N SER A 348 22.02 -20.37 13.71
CA SER A 348 23.18 -19.79 14.38
C SER A 348 24.49 -20.15 13.68
N GLN A 349 24.65 -21.40 13.26
CA GLN A 349 25.82 -21.86 12.50
C GLN A 349 25.91 -21.16 11.13
N LYS A 350 24.79 -21.03 10.43
CA LYS A 350 24.74 -20.30 9.16
C LYS A 350 25.11 -18.83 9.35
N LEU A 351 24.56 -18.18 10.39
CA LEU A 351 24.87 -16.80 10.70
C LEU A 351 26.34 -16.62 11.07
N ALA A 352 26.91 -17.52 11.88
CA ALA A 352 28.34 -17.50 12.20
C ALA A 352 29.20 -17.60 10.94
N LYS A 353 28.87 -18.53 10.04
CA LYS A 353 29.54 -18.67 8.73
C LYS A 353 29.42 -17.41 7.87
N ASP A 354 28.23 -16.81 7.80
CA ASP A 354 27.98 -15.58 7.04
C ASP A 354 28.74 -14.38 7.62
N LEU A 355 29.03 -14.39 8.93
CA LEU A 355 29.81 -13.38 9.65
C LEU A 355 31.32 -13.70 9.70
N GLY A 356 31.75 -14.87 9.21
CA GLY A 356 33.15 -15.31 9.26
C GLY A 356 33.66 -15.69 10.65
N LEU A 357 32.75 -16.08 11.56
CA LEU A 357 33.05 -16.50 12.94
C LEU A 357 33.28 -18.01 13.07
#